data_AF-W4RVB8-F1
#
_entry.id   AF-W4RVB8-F1
#
_cell.length_a   1.000
_cell.length_b   1.000
_cell.length_c   1.000
_cell.angle_alpha   90.00
_cell.angle_beta   90.00
_cell.angle_gamma   90.00
#
_symmetry.space_group_name_H-M   'P 1'
#
loop_
_entity.id
_entity.type
_entity.pdbx_description
1 polymer ?
#
loop_
_entity_poly.entity_id
_entity_poly.type
_entity_poly.pdbx_seq_one_letter_code
_entity_poly.pdbx_strand_id
1 'polypeptide(L)' 'MEGVTRGHLAIGDMSRTVGLRFAIVRGKPFSADGEGEWIAVAFYGTIGAPIKGSEHETVGLGINHI' A
#
# COMPACT_ATOMS: atom_id res chain seq x y z
N MET A 1 -1.68 -4.07 -2.90
CA MET A 1 -1.50 -2.87 -3.76
C MET A 1 -2.81 -2.26 -4.24
N GLU A 2 -3.93 -3.00 -4.23
CA GLU A 2 -5.23 -2.48 -4.68
C GLU A 2 -5.70 -1.21 -3.97
N GLY A 3 -5.38 -1.01 -2.69
CA GLY A 3 -5.70 0.25 -1.99
C GLY A 3 -5.01 1.47 -2.61
N VAL A 4 -3.76 1.31 -3.06
CA VAL A 4 -2.98 2.39 -3.70
C VAL A 4 -3.51 2.69 -5.10
N THR A 5 -3.94 1.68 -5.84
CA THR A 5 -4.42 1.82 -7.23
C THR A 5 -5.94 1.95 -7.37
N ARG A 6 -6.69 1.78 -6.27
CA ARG A 6 -8.16 1.79 -6.18
C ARG A 6 -8.85 0.96 -7.26
N GLY A 7 -8.38 -0.26 -7.48
CA GLY A 7 -8.97 -1.19 -8.44
C GLY A 7 -7.94 -1.87 -9.32
N HIS A 8 -7.57 -1.26 -10.45
CA HIS A 8 -6.70 -1.92 -11.44
C HIS A 8 -5.21 -1.71 -11.12
N LEU A 9 -4.42 -2.79 -11.10
CA LEU A 9 -2.97 -2.78 -10.94
C LEU A 9 -2.28 -2.30 -12.24
N ALA A 10 -2.51 -1.06 -12.65
CA ALA A 10 -1.78 -0.44 -13.75
C ALA A 10 -1.40 0.99 -13.38
N ILE A 11 -0.10 1.28 -13.30
CA ILE A 11 0.42 2.60 -13.00
C ILE A 11 0.96 3.22 -14.30
N GLY A 12 1.86 2.51 -15.01
CA GLY A 12 2.46 2.96 -16.27
C GLY A 12 1.49 3.00 -17.46
N ASP A 13 0.65 1.98 -17.64
CA ASP A 13 -0.24 1.87 -18.81
C ASP A 13 -1.38 2.91 -18.82
N MET A 14 -1.63 3.55 -17.67
CA MET A 14 -2.62 4.63 -17.52
C MET A 14 -1.99 6.04 -17.51
N SER A 15 -0.70 6.18 -17.86
CA SER A 15 0.05 7.45 -17.76
C SER A 15 -0.06 8.09 -16.37
N ARG A 16 0.15 7.28 -15.32
CA ARG A 16 0.19 7.74 -13.93
C ARG A 16 1.53 7.41 -13.30
N THR A 17 1.99 8.27 -12.41
CA THR A 17 3.19 8.03 -11.59
C THR A 17 2.82 8.02 -10.11
N VAL A 18 3.58 7.27 -9.32
CA VAL A 18 3.42 7.21 -7.86
C VAL A 18 4.72 7.57 -7.16
N GLY A 19 4.62 8.33 -6.08
CA GLY A 19 5.70 8.58 -5.13
C GLY A 19 5.29 8.07 -3.76
N LEU A 20 5.83 6.93 -3.32
CA LEU A 20 5.37 6.22 -2.12
C LEU A 20 6.48 6.03 -1.09
N ARG A 21 6.11 6.16 0.18
CA ARG A 21 6.83 5.59 1.32
C ARG A 21 6.11 4.31 1.73
N PHE A 22 6.86 3.35 2.25
CA PHE A 22 6.29 2.10 2.74
C PHE A 22 6.88 1.70 4.09
N ALA A 23 6.10 0.93 4.84
CA ALA A 23 6.50 0.31 6.09
C ALA A 23 6.04 -1.15 6.10
N ILE A 24 6.90 -2.03 6.63
CA ILE A 24 6.61 -3.45 6.81
C ILE A 24 6.78 -3.77 8.28
N VAL A 25 5.73 -4.33 8.89
CA VAL A 25 5.73 -4.73 10.29
C VAL A 25 5.34 -6.21 10.37
N ARG A 26 6.16 -7.00 11.06
CA ARG A 26 5.87 -8.40 11.39
C ARG A 26 5.71 -8.54 12.90
N GLY A 27 4.73 -9.31 13.34
CA GLY A 27 4.54 -9.61 14.75
C GLY A 27 3.32 -10.46 15.03
N LYS A 28 2.97 -10.61 16.31
CA LYS A 28 1.76 -11.32 16.76
C LYS A 28 0.72 -10.29 17.20
N PRO A 29 -0.19 -9.85 16.31
CA PRO A 29 -1.12 -8.77 16.61
C PRO A 29 -2.28 -9.22 17.51
N PHE A 30 -2.49 -10.54 17.67
CA PHE A 30 -3.56 -11.11 18.46
C PHE A 30 -3.06 -11.63 19.81
N SER A 31 -3.88 -11.47 20.84
CA SER A 31 -3.64 -12.01 22.18
C SER A 31 -4.00 -13.49 22.32
N ALA A 32 -4.74 -14.05 21.35
CA ALA A 32 -5.10 -15.45 21.35
C ALA A 32 -3.89 -16.32 20.97
N ASP A 33 -3.64 -17.33 21.79
CA ASP A 33 -2.63 -18.34 21.49
C ASP A 33 -3.07 -19.17 20.27
N GLY A 34 -2.18 -19.32 19.28
CA GLY A 34 -2.41 -20.12 18.07
C GLY A 34 -2.54 -19.34 16.77
N GLU A 35 -2.78 -18.02 16.82
CA GLU A 35 -2.92 -17.15 15.63
C GLU A 35 -1.60 -16.92 14.87
N GLY A 36 -0.47 -17.29 15.47
CA GLY A 36 0.84 -17.22 14.81
C GLY A 36 1.33 -15.80 14.56
N GLU A 37 2.20 -15.64 13.56
CA GLU A 37 2.74 -14.36 13.14
C GLU A 37 1.98 -13.81 11.93
N TRP A 38 1.96 -12.48 11.86
CA TRP A 38 1.31 -11.73 10.82
C TRP A 38 2.26 -10.68 10.28
N ILE A 39 2.02 -10.27 9.05
CA ILE A 39 2.74 -9.22 8.35
C ILE A 39 1.76 -8.16 7.86
N ALA A 40 2.08 -6.90 8.15
CA ALA A 40 1.40 -5.73 7.63
C ALA A 40 2.34 -4.95 6.72
N VAL A 41 1.85 -4.61 5.52
CA VAL A 41 2.56 -3.77 4.53
C VAL A 41 1.71 -2.54 4.27
N ALA A 42 2.22 -1.37 4.65
CA ALA A 42 1.58 -0.09 4.44
C ALA A 42 2.32 0.73 3.37
N PHE A 43 1.56 1.42 2.53
CA PHE A 43 2.03 2.39 1.54
C PHE A 43 1.30 3.71 1.77
N TYR A 44 2.02 4.82 1.67
CA TYR A 44 1.45 6.16 1.68
C TYR A 44 2.29 7.11 0.84
N GLY A 45 1.64 8.00 0.10
CA GLY A 45 2.29 9.00 -0.72
C GLY A 45 1.33 9.61 -1.74
N THR A 46 1.83 9.95 -2.93
CA THR A 46 1.03 10.60 -3.98
C THR A 46 0.89 9.75 -5.23
N ILE A 47 -0.24 9.92 -5.93
CA ILE A 47 -0.52 9.39 -7.26
C ILE A 47 -1.09 10.50 -8.14
N GLY A 48 -0.69 10.54 -9.40
CA GLY A 48 -1.14 11.58 -10.32
C GLY A 48 -0.66 11.39 -11.74
N ALA A 49 -0.94 12.38 -12.58
CA ALA A 49 -0.34 12.50 -13.90
C ALA A 49 1.19 12.71 -13.76
N PRO A 50 2.00 12.44 -14.80
CA PRO A 50 3.45 12.67 -14.79
C PRO A 50 3.80 14.17 -14.88
N ILE A 51 3.09 15.01 -14.11
CA ILE A 51 3.23 16.46 -14.05
C ILE A 51 3.24 16.82 -12.57
N LYS A 52 4.36 17.37 -12.09
CA LYS A 52 4.53 17.77 -10.69
C LYS A 52 3.41 18.73 -10.28
N GLY A 53 2.73 18.42 -9.17
CA GLY A 53 1.61 19.20 -8.65
C GLY A 53 0.23 18.79 -9.18
N SER A 54 0.16 17.91 -10.19
CA SER A 54 -1.08 17.25 -10.63
C SER A 54 -1.23 15.88 -9.97
N GLU A 55 -1.07 15.84 -8.66
CA GLU A 55 -1.06 14.63 -7.84
C GLU A 55 -1.99 14.79 -6.63
N HIS A 56 -2.52 13.68 -6.14
CA HIS A 56 -3.26 13.62 -4.89
C HIS A 56 -2.77 12.47 -4.03
N GLU A 57 -3.13 12.48 -2.75
CA GLU A 57 -2.69 11.46 -1.80
C GLU A 57 -3.34 10.10 -2.08
N THR A 58 -2.56 9.04 -1.82
CA THR A 58 -3.02 7.66 -1.85
C THR A 58 -2.43 6.86 -0.69
N VAL A 59 -3.16 5.83 -0.27
CA VAL A 59 -2.80 4.97 0.85
C VAL A 59 -3.19 3.53 0.53
N GLY A 60 -2.40 2.56 0.99
CA GLY A 60 -2.75 1.16 0.93
C GLY A 60 -2.23 0.40 2.14
N LEU A 61 -3.02 -0.54 2.64
CA LEU A 61 -2.64 -1.43 3.72
C LEU A 61 -2.99 -2.87 3.31
N GLY A 62 -2.00 -3.76 3.38
CA GLY A 62 -2.18 -5.19 3.23
C GLY A 62 -1.79 -5.89 4.53
N ILE A 63 -2.61 -6.85 4.97
CA ILE A 63 -2.36 -7.64 6.18
C ILE A 63 -2.52 -9.11 5.80
N ASN A 64 -1.58 -9.95 6.21
CA ASN A 64 -1.65 -11.39 5.99
C ASN A 64 -0.99 -12.19 7.12
N HIS A 65 -1.34 -13.47 7.25
CA HIS A 65 -0.61 -14.44 8.07
C HIS A 65 0.70 -14.86 7.36
N ILE A 66 1.75 -15.21 8.13
CA ILE A 66 3.05 -15.66 7.59
C ILE A 66 3.72 -16.74 8.46
#